data_AF-A0A5C6V1W7-F1
#
_entry.id   AF-A0A5C6V1W7-F1
#
_cell.length_a   1.000
_cell.length_b   1.000
_cell.length_c   1.000
_cell.angle_alpha   90.00
_cell.angle_beta   90.00
_cell.angle_gamma   90.00
#
_symmetry.space_group_name_H-M   'P 1'
#
loop_
_entity.id
_entity.type
_entity.pdbx_description
1 polymer ?
#
loop_
_entity_poly.entity_id
_entity_poly.type
_entity_poly.pdbx_seq_one_letter_code
_entity_poly.pdbx_strand_id
1 'polypeptide(L)'
;MKIGLGVIIGTVVLITVYGGTFTYNSMQPVKIIEGHGKHEVFSNVEEMEKGSKLIVIGQRLSKEDTTILDDGFGGVMGGYTISDFKVKKVVKNTTDHEFEKKDVIQVLENAAIETNLLGKKVSYFQEGYELMKKGKHYVLFLDESNSDPGTFIPVGAIYGKAPLEASGGTLEFKGDDEHDDHIKEILKKSTENYKKEFTSEN
;
A
#
# COMPACT_ATOMS: atom_id res chain seq x y z
N MET A 1 -22.57 27.84 39.57
CA MET A 1 -23.08 26.81 38.65
C MET A 1 -22.90 25.44 39.32
N LYS A 2 -23.95 24.80 39.82
CA LYS A 2 -23.86 23.48 40.48
C LYS A 2 -24.08 22.40 39.42
N ILE A 3 -23.01 21.73 39.01
CA ILE A 3 -23.11 20.55 38.15
C ILE A 3 -23.63 19.41 39.04
N GLY A 4 -24.80 18.86 38.72
CA GLY A 4 -25.42 17.81 39.54
C GLY A 4 -24.60 16.53 39.52
N LEU A 5 -24.51 15.83 40.67
CA LEU A 5 -23.78 14.57 40.83
C LEU A 5 -24.16 13.50 39.78
N GLY A 6 -25.42 13.47 39.34
CA GLY A 6 -25.88 12.59 38.25
C GLY A 6 -25.26 12.87 36.88
N VAL A 7 -24.91 14.14 36.60
CA VAL A 7 -24.18 14.50 35.36
C VAL A 7 -22.76 13.94 35.42
N ILE A 8 -22.09 14.05 36.58
CA ILE A 8 -20.73 13.53 36.77
C ILE A 8 -20.69 12.00 36.61
N ILE A 9 -21.62 11.27 37.27
CA ILE A 9 -21.69 9.81 37.16
C ILE A 9 -21.99 9.37 35.73
N GLY A 10 -22.93 10.04 35.05
CA GLY A 10 -23.27 9.75 33.65
C GLY A 10 -22.08 9.94 32.70
N THR A 11 -21.31 11.02 32.86
CA THR A 11 -20.12 11.27 32.02
C THR A 11 -19.02 10.23 32.27
N VAL A 12 -18.78 9.83 33.52
CA VAL A 12 -17.77 8.81 33.84
C VAL A 12 -18.13 7.45 33.23
N VAL A 13 -19.41 7.06 33.27
CA VAL A 13 -19.87 5.80 32.65
C VAL A 13 -19.73 5.83 31.12
N LEU A 14 -20.02 6.96 30.47
CA LEU A 14 -19.84 7.09 29.02
C LEU A 14 -18.37 6.97 28.61
N ILE A 15 -17.44 7.58 29.37
CA ILE A 15 -16.01 7.49 29.09
C ILE A 15 -15.50 6.05 29.27
N THR A 16 -15.91 5.34 30.33
CA THR A 16 -15.47 3.95 30.55
C THR A 16 -16.05 2.98 29.53
N VAL A 17 -17.31 3.13 29.15
CA VAL A 17 -17.94 2.29 28.12
C VAL A 17 -17.32 2.55 26.74
N TYR A 18 -17.20 3.83 26.34
CA TYR A 18 -16.61 4.17 25.03
C TYR A 18 -15.12 3.85 24.97
N GLY A 19 -14.35 4.21 25.99
CA GLY A 19 -12.92 3.89 26.09
C GLY A 19 -12.65 2.38 26.17
N GLY A 20 -13.47 1.63 26.91
CA GLY A 20 -13.41 0.17 26.95
C GLY A 20 -13.72 -0.47 25.60
N THR A 21 -14.74 0.04 24.89
CA THR A 21 -15.11 -0.44 23.54
C THR A 21 -13.99 -0.15 22.54
N PHE A 22 -13.44 1.07 22.57
CA PHE A 22 -12.33 1.47 21.71
C PHE A 22 -11.09 0.61 21.93
N THR A 23 -10.68 0.43 23.19
CA THR A 23 -9.50 -0.40 23.53
C THR A 23 -9.72 -1.86 23.12
N TYR A 24 -10.86 -2.46 23.45
CA TYR A 24 -11.20 -3.81 23.06
C TYR A 24 -11.14 -4.02 21.54
N ASN A 25 -11.76 -3.12 20.77
CA ASN A 25 -11.77 -3.21 19.31
C ASN A 25 -10.40 -2.94 18.67
N SER A 26 -9.58 -2.06 19.26
CA SER A 26 -8.22 -1.81 18.78
C SER A 26 -7.27 -3.01 18.93
N MET A 27 -7.63 -3.95 19.80
CA MET A 27 -6.92 -5.21 20.03
C MET A 27 -7.47 -6.37 19.18
N GLN A 28 -8.62 -6.20 18.53
CA GLN A 28 -9.18 -7.23 17.65
C GLN A 28 -8.34 -7.38 16.37
N PRO A 29 -8.37 -8.56 15.72
CA PRO A 29 -7.79 -8.73 14.40
C PRO A 29 -8.33 -7.70 13.41
N VAL A 30 -7.46 -7.23 12.52
CA VAL A 30 -7.82 -6.30 11.45
C VAL A 30 -8.90 -6.94 10.58
N LYS A 31 -10.01 -6.23 10.35
CA LYS A 31 -11.02 -6.70 9.40
C LYS A 31 -10.47 -6.52 7.99
N ILE A 32 -10.55 -7.57 7.18
CA ILE A 32 -10.10 -7.56 5.80
C ILE A 32 -11.31 -7.40 4.87
N ILE A 33 -11.19 -6.52 3.89
CA ILE A 33 -12.10 -6.38 2.76
C ILE A 33 -11.25 -6.43 1.50
N GLU A 34 -11.44 -7.49 0.72
CA GLU A 34 -10.72 -7.73 -0.51
C GLU A 34 -11.59 -7.39 -1.72
N GLY A 35 -11.03 -6.65 -2.66
CA GLY A 35 -11.62 -6.38 -3.96
C GLY A 35 -10.94 -7.21 -5.04
N HIS A 36 -11.74 -7.74 -5.98
CA HIS A 36 -11.24 -8.41 -7.19
C HIS A 36 -11.57 -7.56 -8.41
N GLY A 37 -10.60 -7.41 -9.30
CA GLY A 37 -10.68 -6.48 -10.40
C GLY A 37 -9.78 -6.87 -11.57
N LYS A 38 -10.24 -6.57 -12.78
CA LYS A 38 -9.42 -6.77 -13.98
C LYS A 38 -8.19 -5.88 -13.90
N HIS A 39 -7.02 -6.49 -14.08
CA HIS A 39 -5.74 -5.81 -14.15
C HIS A 39 -4.93 -6.40 -15.30
N GLU A 40 -3.90 -5.66 -15.73
CA GLU A 40 -2.95 -6.14 -16.72
C GLU A 40 -2.14 -7.31 -16.13
N VAL A 41 -2.00 -8.38 -16.91
CA VAL A 41 -1.25 -9.58 -16.53
C VAL A 41 0.03 -9.62 -17.33
N PHE A 42 1.15 -9.91 -16.66
CA PHE A 42 2.45 -10.06 -17.29
C PHE A 42 2.91 -11.51 -17.24
N SER A 43 3.52 -12.00 -18.30
CA SER A 43 4.02 -13.38 -18.41
C SER A 43 5.40 -13.55 -17.76
N ASN A 44 6.16 -12.47 -17.60
CA ASN A 44 7.50 -12.46 -17.00
C ASN A 44 7.93 -11.03 -16.64
N VAL A 45 9.11 -10.91 -16.00
CA VAL A 45 9.69 -9.63 -15.57
C VAL A 45 9.99 -8.73 -16.78
N GLU A 46 10.47 -9.30 -17.89
CA GLU A 46 10.83 -8.54 -19.09
C GLU A 46 9.61 -7.89 -19.75
N GLU A 47 8.45 -8.55 -19.71
CA GLU A 47 7.18 -7.99 -20.19
C GLU A 47 6.71 -6.83 -19.28
N MET A 48 6.77 -7.03 -17.96
CA MET A 48 6.46 -5.98 -16.98
C MET A 48 7.38 -4.76 -17.11
N GLU A 49 8.69 -4.97 -17.33
CA GLU A 49 9.66 -3.91 -17.59
C GLU A 49 9.33 -3.12 -18.85
N LYS A 50 8.84 -3.79 -19.90
CA LYS A 50 8.39 -3.13 -21.13
C LYS A 50 7.13 -2.31 -20.91
N GLY A 51 6.15 -2.86 -20.19
CA GLY A 51 4.87 -2.19 -19.87
C GLY A 51 5.02 -0.99 -18.93
N SER A 52 6.09 -0.91 -18.16
CA SER A 52 6.32 0.21 -17.21
C SER A 52 6.86 1.45 -17.89
N LYS A 53 6.37 2.65 -17.55
CA LYS A 53 7.00 3.91 -17.99
C LYS A 53 8.16 4.34 -17.10
N LEU A 54 8.09 4.02 -15.81
CA LEU A 54 9.10 4.37 -14.82
C LEU A 54 9.49 3.12 -14.03
N ILE A 55 10.79 2.87 -13.90
CA ILE A 55 11.34 1.82 -13.03
C ILE A 55 12.34 2.46 -12.09
N VAL A 56 12.07 2.39 -10.79
CA VAL A 56 12.89 3.02 -9.75
C VAL A 56 13.18 2.06 -8.62
N ILE A 57 14.37 2.21 -8.03
CA ILE A 57 14.75 1.59 -6.78
C ILE A 57 14.79 2.69 -5.73
N GLY A 58 14.22 2.43 -4.56
CA GLY A 58 14.15 3.45 -3.53
C GLY A 58 13.56 2.93 -2.22
N GLN A 59 13.15 3.88 -1.38
CA GLN A 59 12.67 3.63 -0.04
C GLN A 59 11.31 4.27 0.19
N ARG A 60 10.39 3.52 0.80
CA ARG A 60 9.13 4.07 1.28
C ARG A 60 9.35 5.02 2.47
N LEU A 61 8.90 6.27 2.36
CA LEU A 61 8.96 7.26 3.45
C LEU A 61 7.77 7.12 4.42
N SER A 62 7.71 7.99 5.44
CA SER A 62 6.65 7.93 6.46
C SER A 62 5.35 8.64 6.09
N LYS A 63 5.38 9.54 5.10
CA LYS A 63 4.22 10.31 4.72
C LYS A 63 3.30 9.46 3.85
N GLU A 64 2.03 9.40 4.21
CA GLU A 64 1.00 8.65 3.51
C GLU A 64 -0.35 9.35 3.64
N ASP A 65 -1.13 9.30 2.58
CA ASP A 65 -2.47 9.87 2.52
C ASP A 65 -3.43 8.77 2.05
N THR A 66 -4.31 8.32 2.96
CA THR A 66 -5.25 7.24 2.69
C THR A 66 -6.62 7.78 2.30
N THR A 67 -7.17 7.25 1.22
CA THR A 67 -8.50 7.58 0.72
C THR A 67 -9.37 6.33 0.72
N ILE A 68 -10.56 6.44 1.32
CA ILE A 68 -11.60 5.40 1.26
C ILE A 68 -12.66 5.87 0.27
N LEU A 69 -13.01 5.00 -0.66
CA LEU A 69 -14.00 5.25 -1.69
C LEU A 69 -15.36 4.77 -1.21
N ASP A 70 -16.34 5.67 -1.18
CA ASP A 70 -17.72 5.35 -0.85
C ASP A 70 -18.66 5.43 -2.07
N ASP A 71 -19.77 4.70 -2.00
CA ASP A 71 -20.79 4.65 -3.06
C ASP A 71 -21.81 5.80 -3.01
N GLY A 72 -21.62 6.78 -2.12
CA GLY A 72 -22.56 7.87 -1.88
C GLY A 72 -23.78 7.50 -1.02
N PHE A 73 -23.97 6.22 -0.68
CA PHE A 73 -25.04 5.70 0.17
C PHE A 73 -24.51 5.13 1.50
N GLY A 74 -23.22 5.32 1.78
CA GLY A 74 -22.55 4.85 2.99
C GLY A 74 -21.94 3.45 2.87
N GLY A 75 -21.97 2.83 1.68
CA GLY A 75 -21.22 1.63 1.36
C GLY A 75 -19.79 1.97 0.96
N VAL A 76 -18.83 1.14 1.37
CA VAL A 76 -17.42 1.29 0.99
C VAL A 76 -17.13 0.45 -0.25
N MET A 77 -16.64 1.09 -1.30
CA MET A 77 -16.27 0.47 -2.58
C MET A 77 -14.82 0.00 -2.61
N GLY A 78 -13.94 0.63 -1.82
CA GLY A 78 -12.52 0.29 -1.77
C GLY A 78 -11.71 1.40 -1.12
N GLY A 79 -10.40 1.38 -1.34
CA GLY A 79 -9.52 2.45 -0.89
C GLY A 79 -8.11 2.29 -1.43
N TYR A 80 -7.38 3.39 -1.41
CA TYR A 80 -5.98 3.47 -1.82
C TYR A 80 -5.19 4.35 -0.86
N THR A 81 -3.87 4.18 -0.86
CA THR A 81 -2.95 5.00 -0.07
C THR A 81 -1.91 5.60 -1.01
N ILE A 82 -1.78 6.93 -1.00
CA ILE A 82 -0.71 7.62 -1.70
C ILE A 82 0.50 7.73 -0.78
N SER A 83 1.65 7.37 -1.33
CA SER A 83 2.84 7.03 -0.59
C SER A 83 4.06 7.76 -1.15
N ASP A 84 4.66 8.65 -0.37
CA ASP A 84 5.98 9.21 -0.67
C ASP A 84 7.07 8.12 -0.78
N PHE A 85 7.75 8.08 -1.91
CA PHE A 85 8.81 7.13 -2.21
C PHE A 85 10.07 7.88 -2.64
N LYS A 86 11.15 7.71 -1.87
CA LYS A 86 12.43 8.36 -2.16
C LYS A 86 13.23 7.52 -3.14
N VAL A 87 13.45 8.07 -4.32
CA VAL A 87 14.23 7.45 -5.39
C VAL A 87 15.70 7.39 -4.97
N LYS A 88 16.27 6.18 -4.97
CA LYS A 88 17.71 5.94 -4.83
C LYS A 88 18.36 5.82 -6.21
N LYS A 89 17.69 5.19 -7.16
CA LYS A 89 18.16 4.96 -8.52
C LYS A 89 16.98 4.92 -9.49
N VAL A 90 17.18 5.52 -10.66
CA VAL A 90 16.28 5.39 -11.81
C VAL A 90 16.87 4.34 -12.75
N VAL A 91 16.11 3.29 -13.04
CA VAL A 91 16.50 2.18 -13.93
C VAL A 91 15.99 2.45 -15.34
N LYS A 92 14.73 2.88 -15.46
CA LYS A 92 14.07 3.24 -16.71
C LYS A 92 13.22 4.47 -16.45
N ASN A 93 13.23 5.42 -17.37
CA ASN A 93 12.29 6.52 -17.37
C ASN A 93 11.94 6.88 -18.82
N THR A 94 10.68 6.66 -19.18
CA THR A 94 10.08 7.05 -20.46
C THR A 94 8.83 7.91 -20.24
N THR A 95 8.74 8.54 -19.07
CA THR A 95 7.70 9.54 -18.75
C THR A 95 8.10 10.89 -19.33
N ASP A 96 7.18 11.86 -19.31
CA ASP A 96 7.46 13.23 -19.72
C ASP A 96 8.24 14.04 -18.66
N HIS A 97 8.48 13.43 -17.49
CA HIS A 97 9.20 14.05 -16.37
C HIS A 97 10.58 13.43 -16.20
N GLU A 98 11.61 14.26 -16.05
CA GLU A 98 12.93 13.78 -15.66
C GLU A 98 12.96 13.52 -14.14
N PHE A 99 13.35 12.31 -13.75
CA PHE A 99 13.53 11.91 -12.36
C PHE A 99 15.00 11.63 -12.08
N GLU A 100 15.43 12.03 -10.90
CA GLU A 100 16.79 11.93 -10.43
C GLU A 100 16.90 11.16 -9.11
N LYS A 101 18.14 10.85 -8.74
CA LYS A 101 18.45 10.32 -7.41
C LYS A 101 18.10 11.35 -6.34
N LYS A 102 17.44 10.88 -5.27
CA LYS A 102 16.89 11.62 -4.11
C LYS A 102 15.54 12.29 -4.33
N ASP A 103 15.00 12.28 -5.54
CA ASP A 103 13.64 12.74 -5.76
C ASP A 103 12.64 11.95 -4.92
N VAL A 104 11.55 12.60 -4.56
CA VAL A 104 10.42 11.97 -3.89
C VAL A 104 9.27 11.95 -4.86
N ILE A 105 8.85 10.75 -5.23
CA ILE A 105 7.67 10.53 -6.07
C ILE A 105 6.50 10.09 -5.19
N GLN A 106 5.28 10.38 -5.64
CA GLN A 106 4.06 9.89 -5.00
C GLN A 106 3.60 8.61 -5.68
N VAL A 107 3.46 7.54 -4.91
CA VAL A 107 3.02 6.23 -5.39
C VAL A 107 1.64 5.92 -4.86
N LEU A 108 0.67 5.72 -5.73
CA LEU A 108 -0.66 5.24 -5.39
C LEU A 108 -0.62 3.72 -5.21
N GLU A 109 -0.87 3.27 -3.99
CA GLU A 109 -0.91 1.86 -3.62
C GLU A 109 -2.35 1.35 -3.59
N ASN A 110 -2.60 0.17 -4.17
CA ASN A 110 -3.94 -0.44 -4.29
C ASN A 110 -4.42 -1.11 -2.99
N ALA A 111 -4.18 -0.44 -1.86
CA ALA A 111 -4.67 -0.83 -0.56
C ALA A 111 -4.82 0.40 0.34
N ALA A 112 -5.64 0.29 1.36
CA ALA A 112 -5.87 1.30 2.38
C ALA A 112 -6.10 0.64 3.74
N ILE A 113 -5.67 1.32 4.81
CA ILE A 113 -6.01 0.93 6.18
C ILE A 113 -6.65 2.13 6.87
N GLU A 114 -7.84 1.94 7.41
CA GLU A 114 -8.50 2.93 8.26
C GLU A 114 -8.77 2.38 9.67
N THR A 115 -8.96 3.29 10.63
CA THR A 115 -9.48 2.95 11.96
C THR A 115 -10.82 3.64 12.13
N ASN A 116 -11.89 2.85 12.30
CA ASN A 116 -13.21 3.42 12.46
C ASN A 116 -13.40 4.10 13.84
N LEU A 117 -14.53 4.77 14.02
CA LEU A 117 -14.87 5.50 15.26
C LEU A 117 -14.91 4.63 16.52
N LEU A 118 -14.95 3.30 16.39
CA LEU A 118 -14.93 2.37 17.51
C LEU A 118 -13.55 1.77 17.74
N GLY A 119 -12.49 2.29 17.10
CA GLY A 119 -11.12 1.82 17.25
C GLY A 119 -10.79 0.55 16.46
N LYS A 120 -11.73 0.03 15.66
CA LYS A 120 -11.51 -1.16 14.85
C LYS A 120 -10.76 -0.80 13.57
N LYS A 121 -9.66 -1.49 13.30
CA LYS A 121 -8.92 -1.38 12.05
C LYS A 121 -9.58 -2.17 10.93
N VAL A 122 -9.68 -1.56 9.76
CA VAL A 122 -10.18 -2.19 8.54
C VAL A 122 -9.13 -2.00 7.44
N SER A 123 -8.76 -3.09 6.78
CA SER A 123 -7.85 -3.09 5.63
C SER A 123 -8.66 -3.37 4.38
N TYR A 124 -8.49 -2.52 3.40
CA TYR A 124 -8.99 -2.65 2.04
C TYR A 124 -7.80 -2.96 1.15
N PHE A 125 -7.89 -3.97 0.30
CA PHE A 125 -6.85 -4.20 -0.70
C PHE A 125 -7.42 -4.89 -1.93
N GLN A 126 -6.74 -4.72 -3.05
CA GLN A 126 -7.04 -5.40 -4.29
C GLN A 126 -6.15 -6.64 -4.44
N GLU A 127 -6.77 -7.79 -4.69
CA GLU A 127 -6.12 -9.05 -5.13
C GLU A 127 -4.85 -9.38 -4.31
N GLY A 128 -4.96 -9.44 -2.99
CA GLY A 128 -3.80 -9.76 -2.12
C GLY A 128 -2.69 -8.69 -1.99
N TYR A 129 -2.84 -7.48 -2.54
CA TYR A 129 -1.85 -6.40 -2.39
C TYR A 129 -1.62 -6.02 -0.91
N GLU A 130 -0.36 -6.01 -0.45
CA GLU A 130 0.00 -5.41 0.84
C GLU A 130 0.65 -4.04 0.66
N LEU A 131 0.37 -3.08 1.54
CA LEU A 131 1.05 -1.79 1.55
C LEU A 131 2.57 -1.93 1.73
N MET A 132 3.33 -1.06 1.05
CA MET A 132 4.74 -0.87 1.30
C MET A 132 4.98 -0.48 2.76
N LYS A 133 5.97 -1.11 3.38
CA LYS A 133 6.36 -0.83 4.77
C LYS A 133 7.28 0.37 4.83
N LYS A 134 6.98 1.29 5.74
CA LYS A 134 7.83 2.44 6.06
C LYS A 134 9.30 2.03 6.27
N GLY A 135 10.20 2.73 5.60
CA GLY A 135 11.65 2.54 5.71
C GLY A 135 12.18 1.32 4.95
N LYS A 136 11.32 0.53 4.29
CA LYS A 136 11.72 -0.61 3.46
C LYS A 136 12.01 -0.19 2.04
N HIS A 137 12.84 -1.00 1.37
CA HIS A 137 13.32 -0.75 0.02
C HIS A 137 12.63 -1.64 -0.99
N TYR A 138 12.32 -1.06 -2.13
CA TYR A 138 11.56 -1.69 -3.20
C TYR A 138 12.18 -1.35 -4.55
N VAL A 139 11.99 -2.26 -5.51
CA VAL A 139 11.95 -1.89 -6.92
C VAL A 139 10.48 -1.73 -7.30
N LEU A 140 10.17 -0.60 -7.94
CA LEU A 140 8.83 -0.26 -8.39
C LEU A 140 8.83 -0.16 -9.91
N PHE A 141 7.83 -0.78 -10.52
CA PHE A 141 7.51 -0.80 -11.94
C PHE A 141 6.19 -0.03 -12.09
N LEU A 142 6.27 1.16 -12.68
CA LEU A 142 5.25 2.19 -12.53
C LEU A 142 4.75 2.70 -13.87
N ASP A 143 3.47 3.06 -13.89
CA ASP A 143 2.87 3.96 -14.88
C ASP A 143 2.28 5.18 -14.17
N GLU A 144 1.93 6.21 -14.92
CA GLU A 144 1.22 7.38 -14.42
C GLU A 144 -0.22 7.01 -14.05
N SER A 145 -0.67 7.49 -12.90
CA SER A 145 -2.04 7.30 -12.46
C SER A 145 -3.00 8.16 -13.28
N ASN A 146 -3.99 7.51 -13.90
CA ASN A 146 -5.07 8.21 -14.60
C ASN A 146 -6.11 8.81 -13.64
N SER A 147 -6.26 8.23 -12.43
CA SER A 147 -7.25 8.66 -11.45
C SER A 147 -6.75 9.76 -10.51
N ASP A 148 -5.43 9.87 -10.33
CA ASP A 148 -4.81 10.83 -9.42
C ASP A 148 -3.58 11.47 -10.10
N PRO A 149 -3.78 12.54 -10.91
CA PRO A 149 -2.73 13.14 -11.71
C PRO A 149 -1.53 13.61 -10.89
N GLY A 150 -0.32 13.29 -11.36
CA GLY A 150 0.93 13.59 -10.65
C GLY A 150 1.39 12.49 -9.70
N THR A 151 0.64 11.38 -9.61
CA THR A 151 1.07 10.17 -8.90
C THR A 151 1.38 9.03 -9.87
N PHE A 152 2.14 8.06 -9.39
CA PHE A 152 2.49 6.84 -10.11
C PHE A 152 1.81 5.64 -9.48
N ILE A 153 1.43 4.64 -10.27
CA ILE A 153 0.79 3.42 -9.79
C ILE A 153 1.60 2.20 -10.21
N PRO A 154 1.76 1.18 -9.34
CA PRO A 154 2.33 -0.11 -9.73
C PRO A 154 1.56 -0.73 -10.91
N VAL A 155 2.28 -1.10 -11.96
CA VAL A 155 1.68 -1.77 -13.12
C VAL A 155 1.05 -3.10 -12.75
N GLY A 156 -0.03 -3.46 -13.45
CA GLY A 156 -0.76 -4.71 -13.21
C GLY A 156 -1.37 -4.80 -11.81
N ALA A 157 -1.59 -3.68 -11.12
CA ALA A 157 -2.11 -3.54 -9.75
C ALA A 157 -1.26 -4.16 -8.62
N ILE A 158 -0.77 -5.39 -8.82
CA ILE A 158 -0.08 -6.24 -7.83
C ILE A 158 1.32 -6.67 -8.27
N TYR A 159 1.61 -6.63 -9.57
CA TYR A 159 2.92 -7.03 -10.11
C TYR A 159 4.01 -5.98 -9.87
N GLY A 160 3.67 -4.71 -9.98
CA GLY A 160 4.65 -3.64 -10.10
C GLY A 160 5.43 -3.25 -8.83
N LYS A 161 5.38 -4.06 -7.76
CA LYS A 161 6.05 -3.76 -6.48
C LYS A 161 6.76 -5.00 -5.95
N ALA A 162 8.09 -4.98 -5.91
CA ALA A 162 8.87 -6.07 -5.34
C ALA A 162 9.79 -5.61 -4.19
N PRO A 163 9.69 -6.22 -2.98
CA PRO A 163 10.52 -5.86 -1.82
C PRO A 163 11.96 -6.36 -1.95
N LEU A 164 12.95 -5.47 -1.82
CA LEU A 164 14.37 -5.80 -2.01
C LEU A 164 15.04 -6.38 -0.77
N GLU A 165 14.45 -6.16 0.40
CA GLU A 165 14.90 -6.70 1.68
C GLU A 165 14.22 -8.02 2.06
N ALA A 166 13.54 -8.68 1.11
CA ALA A 166 12.90 -9.96 1.38
C ALA A 166 13.94 -11.02 1.79
N SER A 167 14.09 -11.24 3.10
CA SER A 167 14.80 -12.36 3.69
C SER A 167 13.76 -13.32 4.27
N GLY A 168 13.65 -14.54 3.73
CA GLY A 168 12.70 -15.54 4.20
C GLY A 168 11.33 -15.55 3.51
N GLY A 169 11.18 -14.88 2.35
CA GLY A 169 10.08 -15.16 1.42
C GLY A 169 8.82 -14.30 1.53
N THR A 170 8.80 -13.22 2.32
CA THR A 170 7.62 -12.32 2.32
C THR A 170 7.70 -11.40 1.09
N LEU A 171 6.92 -11.71 0.06
CA LEU A 171 6.78 -10.86 -1.14
C LEU A 171 5.82 -9.69 -0.94
N GLU A 172 5.27 -9.54 0.28
CA GLU A 172 4.29 -8.51 0.64
C GLU A 172 3.07 -8.58 -0.29
N PHE A 173 2.57 -9.81 -0.41
CA PHE A 173 1.48 -10.24 -1.27
C PHE A 173 0.81 -11.47 -0.62
N LYS A 174 -0.53 -11.46 -0.50
CA LYS A 174 -1.34 -12.46 0.23
C LYS A 174 -2.22 -13.33 -0.67
N GLY A 175 -1.78 -13.59 -1.90
CA GLY A 175 -2.47 -14.54 -2.77
C GLY A 175 -2.16 -15.99 -2.42
N ASP A 176 -3.15 -16.87 -2.51
CA ASP A 176 -3.08 -18.29 -2.11
C ASP A 176 -3.45 -19.28 -3.24
N ASP A 177 -3.78 -18.81 -4.45
CA ASP A 177 -4.20 -19.63 -5.60
C ASP A 177 -3.11 -19.82 -6.69
N GLU A 178 -3.33 -20.67 -7.70
CA GLU A 178 -2.33 -20.92 -8.77
C GLU A 178 -1.95 -19.65 -9.56
N HIS A 179 -2.89 -18.73 -9.77
CA HIS A 179 -2.61 -17.42 -10.37
C HIS A 179 -1.62 -16.59 -9.52
N ASP A 180 -1.72 -16.76 -8.21
CA ASP A 180 -0.88 -16.08 -7.23
C ASP A 180 0.54 -16.64 -7.21
N ASP A 181 0.73 -17.91 -7.56
CA ASP A 181 2.07 -18.50 -7.72
C ASP A 181 2.84 -17.88 -8.88
N HIS A 182 2.16 -17.56 -9.97
CA HIS A 182 2.78 -16.85 -11.10
C HIS A 182 3.19 -15.42 -10.71
N ILE A 183 2.33 -14.70 -9.98
CA ILE A 183 2.66 -13.37 -9.42
C ILE A 183 3.86 -13.46 -8.50
N LYS A 184 3.86 -14.42 -7.57
CA LYS A 184 4.97 -14.65 -6.64
C LYS A 184 6.28 -14.94 -7.38
N GLU A 185 6.23 -15.71 -8.48
CA GLU A 185 7.41 -15.97 -9.30
C GLU A 185 7.97 -14.69 -9.92
N ILE A 186 7.12 -13.83 -10.49
CA ILE A 186 7.54 -12.55 -11.07
C ILE A 186 8.11 -11.62 -9.99
N LEU A 187 7.46 -11.50 -8.83
CA LEU A 187 7.93 -10.67 -7.73
C LEU A 187 9.27 -11.17 -7.17
N LYS A 188 9.45 -12.50 -7.07
CA LYS A 188 10.70 -13.12 -6.64
C LYS A 188 11.83 -12.85 -7.64
N LYS A 189 11.60 -13.07 -8.94
CA LYS A 189 12.59 -12.79 -9.99
C LYS A 189 12.95 -11.31 -10.03
N SER A 190 11.96 -10.42 -9.91
CA SER A 190 12.19 -8.97 -9.83
C SER A 190 13.07 -8.62 -8.63
N THR A 191 12.77 -9.18 -7.46
CA THR A 191 13.60 -9.02 -6.27
C THR A 191 15.03 -9.47 -6.53
N GLU A 192 15.24 -10.66 -7.10
CA GLU A 192 16.56 -11.24 -7.39
C GLU A 192 17.35 -10.41 -8.42
N ASN A 193 16.71 -9.98 -9.51
CA ASN A 193 17.31 -9.18 -10.58
C ASN A 193 17.85 -7.85 -10.04
N TYR A 194 17.05 -7.16 -9.21
CA TYR A 194 17.34 -5.80 -8.75
C TYR A 194 18.05 -5.73 -7.39
N LYS A 195 18.20 -6.86 -6.67
CA LYS A 195 18.93 -6.90 -5.39
C LYS A 195 20.38 -6.46 -5.52
N LYS A 196 21.06 -6.84 -6.61
CA LYS A 196 22.45 -6.45 -6.86
C LYS A 196 22.58 -4.95 -7.02
N GLU A 197 21.68 -4.34 -7.77
CA GLU A 197 21.65 -2.90 -8.00
C GLU A 197 21.45 -2.13 -6.68
N PHE A 198 20.58 -2.62 -5.81
CA PHE A 198 20.39 -2.07 -4.48
C PHE A 198 21.65 -2.13 -3.61
N THR A 199 22.36 -3.28 -3.61
CA THR A 199 23.57 -3.49 -2.81
C THR A 199 24.80 -2.76 -3.34
N SER A 200 24.91 -2.51 -4.64
CA SER A 200 26.09 -1.87 -5.26
C SER A 200 26.26 -0.38 -4.92
N GLU A 201 25.25 0.23 -4.28
CA GLU A 201 25.24 1.63 -3.86
C GLU A 201 25.12 1.82 -2.33
N ASN A 202 25.27 0.76 -1.53
CA ASN A 202 25.40 0.84 -0.08
C ASN A 202 26.85 0.61 0.32
#